data_AF-A0A6A4VNS9-F1
#
_entry.id   AF-A0A6A4VNS9-F1
#
_cell.length_a   1.000
_cell.length_b   1.000
_cell.length_c   1.000
_cell.angle_alpha   90.00
_cell.angle_beta   90.00
_cell.angle_gamma   90.00
#
_symmetry.space_group_name_H-M   'P 1'
#
loop_
_entity.id
_entity.type
_entity.pdbx_description
1 polymer ?
#
loop_
_entity_poly.entity_id
_entity_poly.type
_entity_poly.pdbx_seq_one_letter_code
_entity_poly.pdbx_strand_id
1 'polypeptide(L)'
;MENYVALGDSLEAIADDSSSRSTVASTASGFARLLREFRFFFGRRVYLEVVDRLLASLDTRYTGGDQQRLLQAETALLTGDAAGVARAAAFFGLEVDRAVLHCQMLQDICRQRGVQLASLQDVVTVLRDATVRAILPDSLTYVKLLLTPPATWCSAERSFSLLRRLKTYLRSTLIQERLCQAAVLASYPERLDKLDMEEEMRRFVAETPQRTNAFGRW
;
A
#
# COMPACT_ATOMS: atom_id res chain seq x y z
N MET A 1 24.65 -12.75 -1.84
CA MET A 1 25.48 -12.62 -0.63
C MET A 1 26.17 -13.91 -0.24
N GLU A 2 25.57 -15.09 -0.47
CA GLU A 2 26.18 -16.40 -0.13
C GLU A 2 27.56 -16.65 -0.77
N ASN A 3 27.75 -16.30 -2.05
CA ASN A 3 29.05 -16.50 -2.73
C ASN A 3 30.20 -15.66 -2.14
N TYR A 4 29.91 -14.49 -1.57
CA TYR A 4 30.92 -13.63 -0.94
C TYR A 4 31.33 -14.13 0.44
N VAL A 5 30.42 -14.79 1.16
CA VAL A 5 30.71 -15.42 2.46
C VAL A 5 31.60 -16.63 2.25
N ALA A 6 31.25 -17.50 1.30
CA ALA A 6 32.07 -18.66 0.95
C ALA A 6 33.49 -18.27 0.47
N LEU A 7 33.62 -17.18 -0.29
CA LEU A 7 34.92 -16.64 -0.71
C LEU A 7 35.73 -16.07 0.46
N GLY A 8 35.09 -15.38 1.40
CA GLY A 8 35.74 -14.88 2.62
C GLY A 8 36.25 -16.02 3.49
N ASP A 9 35.40 -17.02 3.75
CA ASP A 9 35.74 -18.20 4.57
C ASP A 9 36.86 -19.02 3.93
N SER A 10 36.88 -19.13 2.60
CA SER A 10 37.96 -19.81 1.86
C SER A 10 39.29 -19.06 1.94
N LEU A 11 39.26 -17.72 1.90
CA LEU A 11 40.47 -16.89 2.02
C LEU A 11 41.04 -16.89 3.45
N GLU A 12 40.16 -16.95 4.45
CA GLU A 12 40.55 -17.09 5.86
C GLU A 12 41.14 -18.49 6.13
N ALA A 13 40.54 -19.55 5.57
CA ALA A 13 41.09 -20.90 5.64
C ALA A 13 42.49 -21.02 4.98
N ILE A 14 42.73 -20.32 3.87
CA ILE A 14 44.04 -20.27 3.20
C ILE A 14 45.06 -19.44 4.01
N ALA A 15 44.61 -18.40 4.73
CA ALA A 15 45.47 -17.58 5.57
C ALA A 15 45.90 -18.31 6.86
N ASP A 16 45.04 -19.18 7.40
CA ASP A 16 45.30 -19.97 8.61
C ASP A 16 46.04 -21.30 8.32
N ASP A 17 46.16 -21.70 7.05
CA ASP A 17 46.90 -22.91 6.66
C ASP A 17 48.42 -22.71 6.78
N SER A 18 48.99 -23.33 7.81
CA SER A 18 50.43 -23.35 8.13
C SER A 18 51.33 -23.93 7.05
N SER A 19 50.77 -24.64 6.06
CA SER A 19 51.51 -25.24 4.94
C SER A 19 51.72 -24.30 3.76
N SER A 20 51.01 -23.16 3.74
CA SER A 20 51.06 -22.19 2.65
C SER A 20 52.31 -21.30 2.71
N ARG A 21 52.79 -20.81 1.55
CA ARG A 21 53.92 -19.87 1.51
C ARG A 21 53.55 -18.58 2.25
N SER A 22 54.44 -18.05 3.09
CA SER A 22 54.14 -16.88 3.95
C SER A 22 53.64 -15.65 3.18
N THR A 23 54.07 -15.46 1.94
CA THR A 23 53.57 -14.41 1.03
C THR A 23 52.13 -14.64 0.59
N VAL A 24 51.72 -15.90 0.39
CA VAL A 24 50.36 -16.26 0.01
C VAL A 24 49.42 -16.10 1.21
N ALA A 25 49.83 -16.54 2.40
CA ALA A 25 49.07 -16.36 3.64
C ALA A 25 48.83 -14.88 3.98
N SER A 26 49.86 -14.03 3.87
CA SER A 26 49.74 -12.59 4.15
C SER A 26 48.88 -11.86 3.12
N THR A 27 48.96 -12.24 1.84
CA THR A 27 48.13 -11.68 0.77
C THR A 27 46.66 -12.09 0.95
N ALA A 28 46.40 -13.37 1.27
CA ALA A 28 45.05 -13.87 1.56
C ALA A 28 44.42 -13.19 2.77
N SER A 29 45.19 -12.99 3.86
CA SER A 29 44.74 -12.23 5.04
C SER A 29 44.40 -10.77 4.73
N GLY A 30 45.20 -10.10 3.88
CA GLY A 30 44.92 -8.74 3.41
C GLY A 30 43.62 -8.64 2.60
N PHE A 31 43.37 -9.59 1.70
CA PHE A 31 42.13 -9.65 0.92
C PHE A 31 40.90 -10.00 1.79
N ALA A 32 41.04 -10.91 2.76
CA ALA A 32 39.97 -11.22 3.72
C ALA A 32 39.58 -9.99 4.55
N ARG A 33 40.58 -9.22 5.02
CA ARG A 33 40.33 -7.97 5.75
C ARG A 33 39.63 -6.92 4.88
N LEU A 34 40.07 -6.74 3.63
CA LEU A 34 39.42 -5.83 2.68
C LEU A 34 37.98 -6.26 2.37
N LEU A 35 37.71 -7.56 2.26
CA LEU A 35 36.35 -8.08 2.05
C LEU A 35 35.45 -7.86 3.27
N ARG A 36 35.97 -7.99 4.49
CA ARG A 36 35.23 -7.62 5.72
C ARG A 36 34.95 -6.13 5.80
N GLU A 37 35.94 -5.29 5.52
CA GLU A 37 35.78 -3.82 5.49
C GLU A 37 34.77 -3.40 4.41
N PHE A 38 34.86 -3.98 3.22
CA PHE A 38 33.91 -3.74 2.13
C PHE A 38 32.49 -4.21 2.51
N ARG A 39 32.33 -5.38 3.13
CA ARG A 39 31.04 -5.88 3.62
C ARG A 39 30.46 -4.98 4.71
N PHE A 40 31.27 -4.55 5.65
CA PHE A 40 30.85 -3.64 6.73
C PHE A 40 30.44 -2.28 6.16
N PHE A 41 31.23 -1.73 5.26
CA PHE A 41 30.95 -0.44 4.63
C PHE A 41 29.71 -0.51 3.74
N PHE A 42 29.61 -1.51 2.86
CA PHE A 42 28.46 -1.68 1.97
C PHE A 42 27.19 -2.02 2.75
N GLY A 43 27.29 -2.94 3.72
CA GLY A 43 26.18 -3.30 4.61
C GLY A 43 25.68 -2.10 5.40
N ARG A 44 26.58 -1.32 6.01
CA ARG A 44 26.21 -0.12 6.78
C ARG A 44 25.67 1.00 5.89
N ARG A 45 26.25 1.23 4.70
CA ARG A 45 25.82 2.29 3.79
C ARG A 45 24.45 1.99 3.19
N VAL A 46 24.23 0.77 2.72
CA VAL A 46 22.92 0.33 2.20
C VAL A 46 21.88 0.26 3.31
N TYR A 47 22.26 -0.22 4.50
CA TYR A 47 21.34 -0.27 5.64
C TYR A 47 20.90 1.12 6.09
N LEU A 48 21.85 2.06 6.27
CA LEU A 48 21.52 3.43 6.67
C LEU A 48 20.73 4.15 5.57
N GLU A 49 21.07 3.97 4.30
CA GLU A 49 20.31 4.57 3.19
C GLU A 49 18.86 4.03 3.14
N VAL A 50 18.66 2.73 3.41
CA VAL A 50 17.31 2.16 3.51
C VAL A 50 16.56 2.70 4.72
N VAL A 51 17.21 2.80 5.88
CA VAL A 51 16.61 3.35 7.11
C VAL A 51 16.25 4.82 6.92
N ASP A 52 17.13 5.63 6.36
CA ASP A 52 16.88 7.05 6.07
C ASP A 52 15.76 7.22 5.05
N ARG A 53 15.69 6.36 4.03
CA ARG A 53 14.60 6.38 3.05
C ARG A 53 13.27 5.94 3.67
N LEU A 54 13.30 4.99 4.59
CA LEU A 54 12.11 4.57 5.35
C LEU A 54 11.65 5.69 6.28
N LEU A 55 12.55 6.30 7.04
CA LEU A 55 12.25 7.44 7.91
C LEU A 55 11.70 8.62 7.10
N ALA A 56 12.35 8.99 5.99
CA ALA A 56 11.84 10.03 5.10
C ALA A 56 10.46 9.67 4.51
N SER A 57 10.21 8.39 4.19
CA SER A 57 8.89 7.95 3.71
C SER A 57 7.80 7.95 4.79
N LEU A 58 8.18 7.71 6.05
CA LEU A 58 7.29 7.78 7.20
C LEU A 58 7.01 9.24 7.54
N ASP A 59 8.02 10.10 7.57
CA ASP A 59 7.86 11.53 7.78
C ASP A 59 6.98 12.12 6.68
N THR A 60 7.29 11.90 5.40
CA THR A 60 6.44 12.41 4.31
C THR A 60 4.98 11.91 4.39
N ARG A 61 4.72 10.70 4.90
CA ARG A 61 3.35 10.16 5.06
C ARG A 61 2.61 10.66 6.29
N TYR A 62 3.27 10.77 7.44
CA TYR A 62 2.61 11.04 8.73
C TYR A 62 2.79 12.48 9.21
N THR A 63 3.84 13.15 8.76
CA THR A 63 4.19 14.52 9.17
C THR A 63 3.47 15.58 8.33
N GLY A 64 2.87 15.19 7.20
CA GLY A 64 2.01 16.04 6.38
C GLY A 64 0.74 16.52 7.10
N GLY A 65 0.38 15.95 8.25
CA GLY A 65 -0.80 16.38 9.02
C GLY A 65 -2.12 15.95 8.39
N ASP A 66 -2.13 15.01 7.44
CA ASP A 66 -3.35 14.48 6.82
C ASP A 66 -4.32 13.93 7.87
N GLN A 67 -3.81 13.20 8.88
CA GLN A 67 -4.61 12.71 10.02
C GLN A 67 -5.21 13.87 10.83
N GLN A 68 -4.45 14.94 11.04
CA GLN A 68 -4.92 16.11 11.76
C GLN A 68 -5.94 16.90 10.95
N ARG A 69 -5.79 16.94 9.62
CA ARG A 69 -6.77 17.52 8.68
C ARG A 69 -8.06 16.70 8.63
N LEU A 70 -7.99 15.38 8.69
CA LEU A 70 -9.16 14.50 8.81
C LEU A 70 -9.90 14.72 10.14
N LEU A 71 -9.17 14.85 11.25
CA LEU A 71 -9.75 15.18 12.55
C LEU A 71 -10.40 16.57 12.55
N GLN A 72 -9.77 17.55 11.90
CA GLN A 72 -10.34 18.89 11.71
C GLN A 72 -11.60 18.85 10.82
N ALA A 73 -11.62 18.00 9.79
CA ALA A 73 -12.77 17.81 8.91
C ALA A 73 -13.95 17.13 9.64
N GLU A 74 -13.65 16.17 10.52
CA GLU A 74 -14.63 15.50 11.37
C GLU A 74 -15.23 16.48 12.38
N THR A 75 -14.37 17.18 13.12
CA THR A 75 -14.81 18.18 14.11
C THR A 75 -15.58 19.33 13.48
N ALA A 76 -15.21 19.77 12.27
CA ALA A 76 -15.96 20.80 11.54
C ALA A 76 -17.37 20.32 11.14
N LEU A 77 -17.53 19.04 10.78
CA LEU A 77 -18.84 18.45 10.47
C LEU A 77 -19.73 18.38 11.71
N LEU A 78 -19.17 17.96 12.84
CA LEU A 78 -19.90 17.82 14.11
C LEU A 78 -20.25 19.18 14.72
N THR A 79 -19.35 20.16 14.65
CA THR A 79 -19.57 21.51 15.22
C THR A 79 -20.33 22.45 14.29
N GLY A 80 -20.30 22.21 12.97
CA GLY A 80 -20.96 23.06 11.98
C GLY A 80 -20.15 24.27 11.58
N ASP A 81 -18.85 24.24 11.84
CA ASP A 81 -17.94 25.30 11.43
C ASP A 81 -17.85 25.35 9.90
N ALA A 82 -18.52 26.35 9.32
CA ALA A 82 -18.52 26.60 7.89
C ALA A 82 -17.09 26.79 7.33
N ALA A 83 -16.20 27.42 8.10
CA ALA A 83 -14.82 27.63 7.67
C ALA A 83 -14.02 26.32 7.67
N GLY A 84 -14.26 25.44 8.64
CA GLY A 84 -13.68 24.11 8.71
C GLY A 84 -14.15 23.20 7.59
N VAL A 85 -15.46 23.20 7.30
CA VAL A 85 -16.04 22.44 6.19
C VAL A 85 -15.51 22.94 4.85
N ALA A 86 -15.35 24.26 4.66
CA ALA A 86 -14.78 24.82 3.43
C ALA A 86 -13.34 24.36 3.19
N ARG A 87 -12.50 24.36 4.23
CA ARG A 87 -11.12 23.85 4.14
C ARG A 87 -11.08 22.36 3.78
N ALA A 88 -11.95 21.56 4.38
CA ALA A 88 -12.03 20.14 4.10
C ALA A 88 -12.59 19.85 2.70
N ALA A 89 -13.61 20.59 2.26
CA ALA A 89 -14.18 20.47 0.91
C ALA A 89 -13.12 20.77 -0.16
N ALA A 90 -12.32 21.84 0.02
CA ALA A 90 -11.22 22.15 -0.87
C ALA A 90 -10.16 21.03 -0.91
N PHE A 91 -9.85 20.41 0.23
CA PHE A 91 -8.93 19.28 0.31
C PHE A 91 -9.44 18.05 -0.45
N PHE A 92 -10.74 17.76 -0.35
CA PHE A 92 -11.37 16.62 -1.01
C PHE A 92 -11.77 16.88 -2.47
N GLY A 93 -11.61 18.11 -2.98
CA GLY A 93 -12.02 18.47 -4.34
C GLY A 93 -13.53 18.60 -4.52
N LEU A 94 -14.27 18.91 -3.45
CA LEU A 94 -15.70 19.17 -3.47
C LEU A 94 -15.98 20.67 -3.71
N GLU A 95 -17.15 20.97 -4.27
CA GLU A 95 -17.66 22.35 -4.38
C GLU A 95 -17.89 22.95 -2.98
N VAL A 96 -17.14 24.00 -2.65
CA VAL A 96 -17.03 24.54 -1.29
C VAL A 96 -18.37 25.07 -0.80
N ASP A 97 -19.02 25.94 -1.57
CA ASP A 97 -20.26 26.61 -1.17
C ASP A 97 -21.40 25.61 -0.99
N ARG A 98 -21.46 24.62 -1.88
CA ARG A 98 -22.49 23.57 -1.84
C ARG A 98 -22.26 22.60 -0.68
N ALA A 99 -21.02 22.21 -0.41
CA ALA A 99 -20.68 21.34 0.72
C ALA A 99 -20.99 22.03 2.06
N VAL A 100 -20.67 23.32 2.21
CA VAL A 100 -20.98 24.10 3.40
C VAL A 100 -22.50 24.19 3.61
N LEU A 101 -23.26 24.51 2.56
CA LEU A 101 -24.73 24.57 2.63
C LEU A 101 -25.33 23.23 3.05
N HIS A 102 -24.91 22.13 2.43
CA HIS A 102 -25.42 20.79 2.76
C HIS A 102 -25.05 20.35 4.18
N CYS A 103 -23.88 20.74 4.69
CA CYS A 103 -23.52 20.48 6.09
C CYS A 103 -24.37 21.29 7.07
N GLN A 104 -24.65 22.57 6.78
CA GLN A 104 -25.55 23.40 7.58
C GLN A 104 -26.98 22.84 7.60
N MET A 105 -27.51 22.46 6.43
CA MET A 105 -28.82 21.82 6.33
C MET A 105 -28.89 20.51 7.12
N LEU A 106 -27.81 19.71 7.10
CA LEU A 106 -27.72 18.50 7.91
C LEU A 106 -27.83 18.82 9.41
N GLN A 107 -27.15 19.87 9.87
CA GLN A 107 -27.25 20.30 11.27
C GLN A 107 -28.66 20.75 11.65
N ASP A 108 -29.34 21.49 10.78
CA ASP A 108 -30.70 21.94 11.05
C ASP A 108 -31.69 20.78 11.08
N ILE A 109 -31.52 19.77 10.22
CA ILE A 109 -32.29 18.52 10.28
C ILE A 109 -32.03 17.79 11.61
N CYS A 110 -30.78 17.73 12.07
CA CYS A 110 -30.44 17.12 13.35
C CYS A 110 -31.04 17.87 14.54
N ARG A 111 -31.02 19.21 14.53
CA ARG A 111 -31.69 20.05 15.54
C ARG A 111 -33.19 19.82 15.57
N GLN A 112 -33.84 19.78 14.40
CA GLN A 112 -35.29 19.52 14.30
C GLN A 112 -35.68 18.12 14.81
N ARG A 113 -34.80 17.14 14.64
CA ARG A 113 -35.01 15.76 15.11
C ARG A 113 -34.55 15.52 16.55
N GLY A 114 -33.93 16.50 17.21
CA GLY A 114 -33.41 16.38 18.56
C GLY A 114 -32.20 15.45 18.71
N VAL A 115 -31.47 15.18 17.62
CA VAL A 115 -30.28 14.30 17.64
C VAL A 115 -29.04 15.15 17.91
N GLN A 116 -28.30 14.84 18.98
CA GLN A 116 -26.99 15.44 19.22
C GLN A 116 -25.94 14.73 18.38
N LEU A 117 -25.22 15.49 17.55
CA LEU A 117 -24.12 14.99 16.73
C LEU A 117 -22.84 14.94 17.57
N ALA A 118 -22.64 13.87 18.35
CA ALA A 118 -21.42 13.68 19.14
C ALA A 118 -20.39 12.83 18.39
N SER A 119 -20.84 11.96 17.49
CA SER A 119 -20.01 11.03 16.73
C SER A 119 -20.41 10.94 15.26
N LEU A 120 -19.47 10.53 14.40
CA LEU A 120 -19.76 10.17 13.01
C LEU A 120 -20.82 9.08 12.87
N GLN A 121 -20.96 8.20 13.87
CA GLN A 121 -22.02 7.20 13.87
C GLN A 121 -23.40 7.84 13.85
N ASP A 122 -23.60 8.92 14.60
CA ASP A 122 -24.87 9.65 14.67
C ASP A 122 -25.21 10.26 13.30
N VAL A 123 -24.21 10.85 12.63
CA VAL A 123 -24.36 11.38 11.27
C VAL A 123 -24.76 10.26 10.30
N VAL A 124 -24.12 9.09 10.38
CA VAL A 124 -24.45 7.94 9.54
C VAL A 124 -25.87 7.45 9.80
N THR A 125 -26.35 7.45 11.05
CA THR A 125 -27.74 7.05 11.34
C THR A 125 -28.76 7.98 10.69
N VAL A 126 -28.50 9.30 10.70
CA VAL A 126 -29.38 10.30 10.06
C VAL A 126 -29.35 10.14 8.53
N LEU A 127 -28.19 9.82 7.96
CA LEU A 127 -28.02 9.58 6.53
C LEU A 127 -28.56 8.22 6.03
N ARG A 128 -29.04 7.34 6.92
CA ARG A 128 -29.75 6.11 6.52
C ARG A 128 -31.11 6.41 5.89
N ASP A 129 -31.73 7.54 6.24
CA ASP A 129 -32.99 7.95 5.65
C ASP A 129 -32.83 8.32 4.19
N ALA A 130 -33.60 7.65 3.33
CA ALA A 130 -33.54 7.85 1.88
C ALA A 130 -33.88 9.29 1.46
N THR A 131 -34.73 9.97 2.21
CA THR A 131 -35.13 11.38 1.98
C THR A 131 -33.96 12.33 2.22
N VAL A 132 -33.27 12.19 3.36
CA VAL A 132 -32.11 13.02 3.72
C VAL A 132 -30.97 12.80 2.71
N ARG A 133 -30.77 11.54 2.30
CA ARG A 133 -29.75 11.18 1.31
C ARG A 133 -30.01 11.79 -0.07
N ALA A 134 -31.28 11.93 -0.47
CA ALA A 134 -31.65 12.55 -1.74
C ALA A 134 -31.50 14.08 -1.71
N ILE A 135 -31.76 14.69 -0.56
CA ILE A 135 -31.69 16.15 -0.37
C ILE A 135 -30.24 16.64 -0.23
N LEU A 136 -29.34 15.81 0.34
CA LEU A 136 -27.97 16.23 0.67
C LEU A 136 -26.90 15.29 0.07
N PRO A 137 -26.69 15.32 -1.26
CA PRO A 137 -25.74 14.43 -1.94
C PRO A 137 -24.27 14.72 -1.57
N ASP A 138 -23.90 15.99 -1.34
CA ASP A 138 -22.49 16.32 -1.06
C ASP A 138 -22.11 16.08 0.40
N SER A 139 -23.03 16.22 1.35
CA SER A 139 -22.74 15.83 2.74
C SER A 139 -22.58 14.31 2.85
N LEU A 140 -23.34 13.53 2.09
CA LEU A 140 -23.13 12.09 1.97
C LEU A 140 -21.75 11.77 1.37
N THR A 141 -21.36 12.48 0.31
CA THR A 141 -20.06 12.28 -0.34
C THR A 141 -18.92 12.67 0.61
N TYR A 142 -19.07 13.78 1.32
CA TYR A 142 -18.16 14.24 2.35
C TYR A 142 -17.98 13.21 3.47
N VAL A 143 -19.08 12.68 4.03
CA VAL A 143 -19.04 11.64 5.07
C VAL A 143 -18.40 10.36 4.54
N LYS A 144 -18.68 9.95 3.31
CA LYS A 144 -18.02 8.79 2.68
C LYS A 144 -16.51 8.98 2.54
N LEU A 145 -16.07 10.15 2.12
CA LEU A 145 -14.65 10.48 1.98
C LEU A 145 -13.96 10.52 3.34
N LEU A 146 -14.63 11.04 4.36
CA LEU A 146 -14.13 11.07 5.73
C LEU A 146 -14.03 9.66 6.34
N LEU A 147 -15.03 8.79 6.10
CA LEU A 147 -15.04 7.39 6.52
C LEU A 147 -14.13 6.48 5.68
N THR A 148 -13.65 6.96 4.55
CA THR A 148 -12.63 6.30 3.73
C THR A 148 -11.31 7.04 3.88
N PRO A 149 -10.74 7.13 5.10
CA PRO A 149 -9.52 7.89 5.26
C PRO A 149 -8.40 7.23 4.43
N PRO A 150 -7.50 8.03 3.83
CA PRO A 150 -6.24 7.51 3.30
C PRO A 150 -5.32 6.96 4.41
N ALA A 151 -5.69 7.12 5.69
CA ALA A 151 -4.95 6.65 6.85
C ALA A 151 -4.96 5.13 6.92
N THR A 152 -3.79 4.56 6.65
CA THR A 152 -3.46 3.14 6.50
C THR A 152 -4.40 2.44 5.54
N TRP A 153 -3.99 2.41 4.26
CA TRP A 153 -4.49 1.44 3.31
C TRP A 153 -4.12 0.05 3.87
N CYS A 154 -4.90 -0.49 4.80
CA CYS A 154 -4.81 -1.87 5.24
C CYS A 154 -4.93 -2.77 4.00
N SER A 155 -5.60 -2.29 2.94
CA SER A 155 -5.57 -2.86 1.60
C SER A 155 -4.18 -2.84 0.94
N ALA A 156 -3.39 -1.76 1.04
CA ALA A 156 -2.02 -1.73 0.55
C ALA A 156 -1.13 -2.66 1.37
N GLU A 157 -1.21 -2.65 2.71
CA GLU A 157 -0.45 -3.58 3.56
C GLU A 157 -0.82 -5.05 3.30
N ARG A 158 -2.11 -5.35 3.17
CA ARG A 158 -2.60 -6.66 2.72
C ARG A 158 -2.08 -7.01 1.34
N SER A 159 -2.07 -6.08 0.39
CA SER A 159 -1.55 -6.31 -0.96
C SER A 159 -0.03 -6.57 -0.97
N PHE A 160 0.75 -5.87 -0.14
CA PHE A 160 2.19 -6.11 0.00
C PHE A 160 2.49 -7.45 0.69
N SER A 161 1.71 -7.81 1.71
CA SER A 161 1.79 -9.12 2.37
C SER A 161 1.45 -10.24 1.38
N LEU A 162 0.40 -10.05 0.59
CA LEU A 162 -0.02 -10.96 -0.47
C LEU A 162 1.06 -11.10 -1.54
N LEU A 163 1.62 -9.98 -2.02
CA LEU A 163 2.72 -9.95 -2.98
C LEU A 163 3.95 -10.69 -2.46
N ARG A 164 4.28 -10.53 -1.18
CA ARG A 164 5.37 -11.25 -0.53
C ARG A 164 5.11 -12.76 -0.53
N ARG A 165 3.88 -13.18 -0.23
CA ARG A 165 3.48 -14.60 -0.31
C ARG A 165 3.55 -15.13 -1.75
N LEU A 166 3.06 -14.39 -2.74
CA LEU A 166 3.14 -14.77 -4.16
C LEU A 166 4.60 -14.93 -4.62
N LYS A 167 5.47 -13.97 -4.31
CA LYS A 167 6.90 -14.03 -4.65
C LYS A 167 7.61 -15.20 -3.96
N THR A 168 7.27 -15.46 -2.70
CA THR A 168 7.89 -16.55 -1.92
C THR A 168 7.40 -17.91 -2.41
N TYR A 169 6.10 -18.06 -2.67
CA TYR A 169 5.48 -19.30 -3.15
C TYR A 169 6.00 -19.70 -4.53
N LEU A 170 6.07 -18.74 -5.46
CA LEU A 170 6.48 -19.02 -6.84
C LEU A 170 8.00 -19.11 -7.03
N ARG A 171 8.83 -18.72 -6.03
CA ARG A 171 10.31 -18.64 -6.06
C ARG A 171 10.91 -18.19 -7.39
N SER A 172 10.19 -17.39 -8.17
CA SER A 172 10.49 -17.15 -9.59
C SER A 172 10.83 -15.70 -9.88
N THR A 173 11.72 -15.51 -10.85
CA THR A 173 11.95 -14.23 -11.51
C THR A 173 10.80 -13.96 -12.49
N LEU A 174 9.59 -13.73 -11.98
CA LEU A 174 8.49 -13.24 -12.79
C LEU A 174 8.74 -11.79 -13.21
N ILE A 175 8.52 -11.51 -14.48
CA ILE A 175 8.52 -10.15 -15.02
C ILE A 175 7.43 -9.34 -14.29
N GLN A 176 7.72 -8.06 -14.02
CA GLN A 176 6.87 -7.20 -13.20
C GLN A 176 5.40 -7.17 -13.66
N GLU A 177 5.16 -7.16 -14.97
CA GLU A 177 3.79 -7.18 -15.53
C GLU A 177 3.00 -8.43 -15.12
N ARG A 178 3.60 -9.62 -15.25
CA ARG A 178 2.94 -10.88 -14.85
C ARG A 178 2.72 -10.95 -13.34
N LEU A 179 3.66 -10.41 -12.55
CA LEU A 179 3.50 -10.33 -11.10
C LEU A 179 2.34 -9.41 -10.71
N CYS A 180 2.23 -8.24 -11.35
CA CYS A 180 1.14 -7.31 -11.11
C CYS A 180 -0.22 -7.94 -11.45
N GLN A 181 -0.34 -8.61 -12.60
CA GLN A 181 -1.55 -9.33 -12.98
C GLN A 181 -1.92 -10.42 -11.97
N ALA A 182 -0.96 -11.26 -11.56
CA ALA A 182 -1.20 -12.29 -10.55
C ALA A 182 -1.59 -11.71 -9.19
N ALA A 183 -1.03 -10.57 -8.79
CA ALA A 183 -1.39 -9.89 -7.56
C ALA A 183 -2.81 -9.33 -7.58
N VAL A 184 -3.26 -8.80 -8.72
CA VAL A 184 -4.65 -8.38 -8.92
C VAL A 184 -5.58 -9.58 -8.77
N LEU A 185 -5.29 -10.69 -9.44
CA LEU A 185 -6.08 -11.92 -9.33
C LEU A 185 -6.18 -12.38 -7.87
N ALA A 186 -5.05 -12.54 -7.19
CA ALA A 186 -5.03 -12.98 -5.80
C ALA A 186 -5.71 -12.00 -4.82
N SER A 187 -5.83 -10.71 -5.17
CA SER A 187 -6.53 -9.72 -4.34
C SER A 187 -8.06 -9.86 -4.43
N TYR A 188 -8.59 -10.50 -5.48
CA TYR A 188 -10.03 -10.66 -5.71
C TYR A 188 -10.42 -12.13 -5.91
N PRO A 189 -10.16 -13.02 -4.92
CA PRO A 189 -10.46 -14.44 -5.05
C PRO A 189 -11.95 -14.71 -5.30
N GLU A 190 -12.84 -13.97 -4.65
CA GLU A 190 -14.29 -14.12 -4.84
C GLU A 190 -14.79 -13.82 -6.26
N ARG A 191 -14.02 -13.03 -7.03
CA ARG A 191 -14.34 -12.78 -8.45
C ARG A 191 -13.78 -13.89 -9.34
N LEU A 192 -12.64 -14.45 -8.98
CA LEU A 192 -12.06 -15.63 -9.64
C LEU A 192 -12.94 -16.87 -9.48
N ASP A 193 -13.48 -17.10 -8.29
CA ASP A 193 -14.35 -18.26 -8.04
C ASP A 193 -15.65 -18.22 -8.85
N LYS A 194 -16.04 -17.04 -9.35
CA LYS A 194 -17.21 -16.82 -10.20
C LYS A 194 -16.92 -16.90 -11.70
N LEU A 195 -15.65 -16.96 -12.09
CA LEU A 195 -15.25 -17.05 -13.49
C LEU A 195 -15.39 -18.50 -13.97
N ASP A 196 -16.03 -18.69 -15.12
CA ASP A 196 -16.03 -19.97 -15.81
C ASP A 196 -14.67 -20.17 -16.50
N MET A 197 -13.83 -20.98 -15.86
CA MET A 197 -12.49 -21.28 -16.36
C MET A 197 -12.52 -21.98 -17.72
N GLU A 198 -13.56 -22.74 -18.04
CA GLU A 198 -13.67 -23.39 -19.36
C GLU A 198 -13.98 -22.38 -20.45
N GLU A 199 -14.87 -21.42 -20.20
CA GLU A 199 -15.16 -20.35 -21.15
C GLU A 199 -13.92 -19.49 -21.42
N GLU A 200 -13.21 -19.10 -20.37
CA GLU A 200 -11.99 -18.29 -20.50
C GLU A 200 -10.86 -19.06 -21.21
N MET A 201 -10.74 -20.38 -20.98
CA MET A 201 -9.80 -21.20 -21.76
C MET A 201 -10.21 -21.27 -23.24
N ARG A 202 -11.50 -21.46 -23.55
CA ARG A 202 -11.98 -21.44 -24.94
C ARG A 202 -11.67 -20.11 -25.63
N ARG A 203 -11.90 -18.97 -24.95
CA ARG A 203 -11.53 -17.64 -25.46
C ARG A 203 -10.03 -17.52 -25.70
N PHE A 204 -9.21 -17.91 -24.74
CA PHE A 204 -7.75 -17.84 -24.85
C PHE A 204 -7.19 -18.66 -26.03
N VAL A 205 -7.77 -19.84 -26.27
CA VAL A 205 -7.39 -20.74 -27.37
C VAL A 205 -7.85 -20.20 -28.73
N ALA A 206 -8.99 -19.51 -28.78
CA ALA A 206 -9.54 -18.92 -30.00
C ALA A 206 -8.81 -17.63 -30.46
N GLU A 207 -8.11 -16.92 -29.56
CA GLU A 207 -7.41 -15.67 -29.89
C GLU A 207 -6.28 -15.82 -30.91
N THR A 208 -5.68 -17.00 -31.04
CA THR A 208 -4.46 -17.17 -31.84
C THR A 208 -4.42 -18.56 -32.47
N PRO A 209 -4.25 -18.70 -33.80
CA PRO A 209 -4.30 -20.00 -34.46
C PRO A 209 -3.19 -20.96 -33.98
N GLN A 210 -2.04 -20.44 -33.53
CA GLN A 210 -1.00 -21.23 -32.88
C GLN A 210 -1.48 -21.88 -31.58
N ARG A 211 -2.35 -21.20 -30.80
CA ARG A 211 -2.92 -21.74 -29.56
C ARG A 211 -3.97 -22.79 -29.84
N THR A 212 -4.81 -22.58 -30.86
CA THR A 212 -5.79 -23.58 -31.32
C THR A 212 -5.11 -24.88 -31.76
N ASN A 213 -3.97 -24.78 -32.42
CA ASN A 213 -3.19 -25.96 -32.83
C ASN A 213 -2.49 -26.65 -31.64
N ALA A 214 -2.06 -25.90 -30.63
CA ALA A 214 -1.34 -26.44 -29.47
C ALA A 214 -2.28 -27.07 -28.43
N PHE A 215 -3.42 -26.43 -28.15
CA PHE A 215 -4.37 -26.86 -27.12
C PHE A 215 -5.56 -27.65 -27.67
N GLY A 216 -5.70 -27.75 -29.00
CA GLY A 216 -6.82 -28.42 -29.66
C GLY A 216 -8.10 -27.58 -29.67
N ARG A 217 -9.19 -28.15 -30.21
CA ARG A 217 -10.53 -27.56 -30.07
C ARG A 217 -11.10 -27.96 -28.72
N TRP A 218 -11.15 -26.98 -27.81
CA TRP A 218 -11.86 -27.06 -26.53
C TRP A 218 -13.34 -26.77 -26.70
#